data_AF-A0A0B1TF50-F1
#
_entry.id   AF-A0A0B1TF50-F1
#
_cell.length_a   1.000
_cell.length_b   1.000
_cell.length_c   1.000
_cell.angle_alpha   90.00
_cell.angle_beta   90.00
_cell.angle_gamma   90.00
#
_symmetry.space_group_name_H-M   'P 1'
#
loop_
_entity.id
_entity.type
_entity.pdbx_description
1 polymer ?
#
loop_
_entity_poly.entity_id
_entity_poly.type
_entity_poly.pdbx_seq_one_letter_code
_entity_poly.pdbx_strand_id
1 'polypeptide(L)'
;LTSTGVVEAIKRGFDRGEADFGVKARSIVCCIRGLHQYADDVLRIASECGHLGVVGVDVAGCAHGADEQYEPEVVHMFQEAYKRGIHRTVHAGESGGAKEVVKAITDMHAERIGHGYRVMREPYLYKKYFLDDHRIHLEACPYSSIMTGAVELNWKKHPIATSVSSECGHLGVVGVDVAGCAHGADEQYEPEVVHMFQEAYKRGIHRTVHAGESGGAKEVVKAITDMHAERIGHGYRVMREPYLYKKYFLDDHRIHLEACPYSSIMTGAVELNWKKHPIATVCDIAGISHTLLNNE
;
A
#
# COMPACT_ATOMS: atom_id res chain seq x y z
N LEU A 1 12.50 -19.46 -9.43
CA LEU A 1 13.36 -18.52 -8.67
C LEU A 1 13.24 -18.85 -7.18
N THR A 2 14.32 -18.78 -6.42
CA THR A 2 14.24 -18.82 -4.95
C THR A 2 13.63 -17.50 -4.44
N SER A 3 13.14 -17.47 -3.20
CA SER A 3 12.57 -16.26 -2.61
C SER A 3 13.60 -15.11 -2.52
N THR A 4 14.87 -15.42 -2.18
CA THR A 4 15.98 -14.45 -2.26
C THR A 4 16.21 -13.96 -3.69
N GLY A 5 16.18 -14.85 -4.68
CA GLY A 5 16.33 -14.46 -6.09
C GLY A 5 15.24 -13.52 -6.60
N VAL A 6 14.02 -13.61 -6.04
CA VAL A 6 12.95 -12.63 -6.31
C VAL A 6 13.31 -11.26 -5.72
N VAL A 7 13.83 -11.20 -4.50
CA VAL A 7 14.26 -9.93 -3.87
C VAL A 7 15.41 -9.28 -4.62
N GLU A 8 16.38 -10.06 -5.09
CA GLU A 8 17.46 -9.56 -5.95
C GLU A 8 16.92 -8.96 -7.26
N ALA A 9 15.91 -9.58 -7.86
CA ALA A 9 15.26 -9.04 -9.05
C ALA A 9 14.55 -7.70 -8.77
N ILE A 10 13.85 -7.61 -7.64
CA ILE A 10 13.22 -6.36 -7.17
C ILE A 10 14.28 -5.28 -6.94
N LYS A 11 15.39 -5.60 -6.25
CA LYS A 11 16.48 -4.65 -6.00
C LYS A 11 17.09 -4.11 -7.28
N ARG A 12 17.30 -4.96 -8.30
CA ARG A 12 17.74 -4.47 -9.63
C ARG A 12 16.73 -3.50 -10.24
N GLY A 13 15.44 -3.75 -10.05
CA GLY A 13 14.35 -2.84 -10.41
C GLY A 13 14.48 -1.49 -9.71
N PHE A 14 14.58 -1.52 -8.39
CA PHE A 14 14.73 -0.33 -7.57
C PHE A 14 15.98 0.45 -7.94
N ASP A 15 17.14 -0.18 -8.09
CA ASP A 15 18.40 0.53 -8.40
C ASP A 15 18.35 1.33 -9.70
N ARG A 16 17.72 0.77 -10.74
CA ARG A 16 17.50 1.51 -11.99
C ARG A 16 16.52 2.66 -11.76
N GLY A 17 15.39 2.41 -11.10
CA GLY A 17 14.43 3.47 -10.79
C GLY A 17 15.01 4.59 -9.92
N GLU A 18 15.84 4.26 -8.92
CA GLU A 18 16.51 5.27 -8.09
C GLU A 18 17.49 6.10 -8.92
N ALA A 19 18.21 5.47 -9.86
CA ALA A 19 19.16 6.14 -10.75
C ALA A 19 18.46 7.05 -11.78
N ASP A 20 17.37 6.57 -12.38
CA ASP A 20 16.66 7.27 -13.44
C ASP A 20 15.79 8.41 -12.91
N PHE A 21 15.22 8.25 -11.71
CA PHE A 21 14.19 9.15 -11.16
C PHE A 21 14.61 9.88 -9.87
N GLY A 22 15.75 9.52 -9.28
CA GLY A 22 16.26 10.20 -8.08
C GLY A 22 15.46 9.93 -6.80
N VAL A 23 14.59 8.92 -6.78
CA VAL A 23 13.75 8.59 -5.62
C VAL A 23 14.13 7.26 -5.01
N LYS A 24 14.21 7.25 -3.67
CA LYS A 24 14.57 6.07 -2.91
C LYS A 24 13.41 5.08 -2.83
N ALA A 25 13.70 3.81 -3.14
CA ALA A 25 12.75 2.72 -3.14
C ALA A 25 13.23 1.58 -2.23
N ARG A 26 12.34 1.08 -1.36
CA ARG A 26 12.61 0.00 -0.41
C ARG A 26 11.45 -0.97 -0.42
N SER A 27 11.68 -2.21 0.01
CA SER A 27 10.67 -3.27 0.04
C SER A 27 10.33 -3.71 1.46
N ILE A 28 9.10 -4.14 1.64
CA ILE A 28 8.61 -4.80 2.84
C ILE A 28 8.15 -6.19 2.41
N VAL A 29 8.52 -7.21 3.17
CA VAL A 29 8.17 -8.60 2.84
C VAL A 29 6.92 -8.98 3.61
N CYS A 30 5.89 -9.39 2.88
CA CYS A 30 4.58 -9.62 3.44
C CYS A 30 4.31 -11.12 3.64
N CYS A 31 3.84 -11.49 4.82
CA CYS A 31 3.20 -12.77 5.07
C CYS A 31 1.73 -12.68 4.66
N ILE A 32 1.23 -13.64 3.89
CA ILE A 32 -0.17 -13.67 3.48
C ILE A 32 -0.96 -14.54 4.47
N ARG A 33 -2.08 -14.03 4.97
CA ARG A 33 -2.97 -14.78 5.86
C ARG A 33 -3.48 -16.06 5.20
N GLY A 34 -3.60 -17.13 5.96
CA GLY A 34 -3.85 -18.47 5.43
C GLY A 34 -2.64 -19.15 4.78
N LEU A 35 -1.52 -18.44 4.58
CA LEU A 35 -0.25 -18.98 4.06
C LEU A 35 0.88 -18.89 5.11
N HIS A 36 0.53 -19.09 6.38
CA HIS A 36 1.42 -18.97 7.54
C HIS A 36 2.61 -19.95 7.51
N GLN A 37 2.56 -21.01 6.71
CA GLN A 37 3.70 -21.90 6.48
C GLN A 37 4.93 -21.20 5.87
N TYR A 38 4.77 -19.99 5.32
CA TYR A 38 5.88 -19.18 4.79
C TYR A 38 6.40 -18.12 5.77
N ALA A 39 5.87 -18.06 6.99
CA ALA A 39 6.26 -17.03 7.97
C ALA A 39 7.78 -17.06 8.27
N ASP A 40 8.36 -18.25 8.42
CA ASP A 40 9.81 -18.40 8.63
C ASP A 40 10.63 -17.90 7.43
N ASP A 41 10.15 -18.13 6.21
CA ASP A 41 10.79 -17.63 4.99
C ASP A 41 10.71 -16.11 4.90
N VAL A 42 9.57 -15.50 5.25
CA VAL A 42 9.40 -14.04 5.32
C VAL A 42 10.39 -13.44 6.33
N LEU A 43 10.49 -14.01 7.52
CA LEU A 43 11.43 -13.56 8.55
C LEU A 43 12.88 -13.72 8.12
N ARG A 44 13.23 -14.84 7.48
CA ARG A 44 14.58 -15.09 6.95
C ARG A 44 14.94 -14.03 5.91
N ILE A 45 14.06 -13.77 4.95
CA ILE A 45 14.29 -12.74 3.93
C ILE A 45 14.47 -11.37 4.58
N ALA A 46 13.60 -10.99 5.52
CA ALA A 46 13.71 -9.70 6.20
C ALA A 46 14.99 -9.58 7.05
N SER A 47 15.51 -10.70 7.58
CA SER A 47 16.75 -10.73 8.35
C SER A 47 18.00 -10.65 7.46
N GLU A 48 18.00 -11.35 6.33
CA GLU A 48 19.20 -11.56 5.51
C GLU A 48 19.30 -10.55 4.35
N CYS A 49 18.18 -10.05 3.84
CA CYS A 49 18.12 -9.25 2.62
C CYS A 49 18.05 -7.73 2.87
N GLY A 50 18.43 -7.26 4.07
CA GLY A 50 18.49 -5.83 4.36
C GLY A 50 19.44 -5.05 3.42
N HIS A 51 20.55 -5.68 3.03
CA HIS A 51 21.49 -5.15 2.03
C HIS A 51 20.89 -5.03 0.61
N LEU A 52 19.77 -5.72 0.35
CA LEU A 52 18.99 -5.62 -0.89
C LEU A 52 17.82 -4.63 -0.78
N GLY A 53 17.77 -3.82 0.29
CA GLY A 53 16.74 -2.80 0.45
C GLY A 53 15.43 -3.28 1.07
N VAL A 54 15.39 -4.50 1.64
CA VAL A 54 14.30 -4.94 2.50
C VAL A 54 14.38 -4.21 3.83
N VAL A 55 13.31 -3.54 4.24
CA VAL A 55 13.30 -2.68 5.44
C VAL A 55 12.37 -3.16 6.55
N GLY A 56 11.52 -4.15 6.29
CA GLY A 56 10.60 -4.65 7.32
C GLY A 56 9.73 -5.80 6.85
N VAL A 57 8.83 -6.20 7.75
CA VAL A 57 7.81 -7.23 7.53
C VAL A 57 6.39 -6.64 7.62
N ASP A 58 5.48 -7.32 6.94
CA ASP A 58 4.03 -7.08 6.98
C ASP A 58 3.24 -8.39 7.07
N VAL A 59 1.97 -8.31 7.45
CA VAL A 59 0.97 -9.33 7.18
C VAL A 59 -0.23 -8.71 6.46
N ALA A 60 -0.65 -9.33 5.37
CA ALA A 60 -1.80 -8.89 4.56
C ALA A 60 -2.67 -10.08 4.13
N GLY A 61 -3.77 -9.77 3.44
CA GLY A 61 -4.79 -10.75 3.05
C GLY A 61 -5.92 -10.85 4.07
N CYS A 62 -6.97 -11.56 3.69
CA CYS A 62 -8.20 -11.69 4.47
C CYS A 62 -8.33 -13.13 4.97
N ALA A 63 -8.59 -13.34 6.26
CA ALA A 63 -9.16 -14.60 6.72
C ALA A 63 -10.69 -14.50 6.61
N HIS A 64 -11.46 -15.44 7.13
CA HIS A 64 -12.92 -15.37 7.05
C HIS A 64 -13.50 -15.02 8.43
N GLY A 65 -13.92 -13.77 8.66
CA GLY A 65 -14.88 -13.41 9.72
C GLY A 65 -14.56 -12.14 10.54
N ALA A 66 -15.49 -11.77 11.44
CA ALA A 66 -15.39 -10.55 12.25
C ALA A 66 -14.48 -10.68 13.50
N ASP A 67 -14.16 -11.92 13.92
CA ASP A 67 -13.37 -12.25 15.12
C ASP A 67 -11.95 -12.73 14.76
N GLU A 68 -11.41 -12.20 13.67
CA GLU A 68 -10.14 -12.64 13.12
C GLU A 68 -8.98 -12.46 14.10
N GLN A 69 -8.18 -13.53 14.18
CA GLN A 69 -6.93 -13.58 14.91
C GLN A 69 -5.82 -13.91 13.91
N TYR A 70 -4.63 -13.35 14.14
CA TYR A 70 -3.43 -13.80 13.46
C TYR A 70 -3.07 -15.22 13.89
N GLU A 71 -2.66 -16.03 12.93
CA GLU A 71 -2.10 -17.36 13.14
C GLU A 71 -0.89 -17.28 14.10
N PRO A 72 -0.72 -18.22 15.04
CA PRO A 72 0.36 -18.18 16.03
C PRO A 72 1.75 -18.04 15.41
N GLU A 73 1.99 -18.67 14.25
CA GLU A 73 3.23 -18.61 13.49
C GLU A 73 3.52 -17.19 12.99
N VAL A 74 2.48 -16.48 12.53
CA VAL A 74 2.61 -15.08 12.11
C VAL A 74 2.90 -14.20 13.32
N VAL A 75 2.20 -14.38 14.43
CA VAL A 75 2.50 -13.61 15.66
C VAL A 75 3.95 -13.86 16.11
N HIS A 76 4.40 -15.12 16.10
CA HIS A 76 5.77 -15.48 16.44
C HIS A 76 6.79 -14.83 15.50
N MET A 77 6.53 -14.83 14.20
CA MET A 77 7.36 -14.17 13.19
C MET A 77 7.58 -12.68 13.51
N PHE A 78 6.53 -11.97 13.91
CA PHE A 78 6.61 -10.56 14.30
C PHE A 78 7.38 -10.34 15.61
N GLN A 79 7.20 -11.21 16.59
CA GLN A 79 7.97 -11.18 17.84
C GLN A 79 9.46 -11.40 17.61
N GLU A 80 9.82 -12.31 16.70
CA GLU A 80 11.21 -12.52 16.30
C GLU A 80 11.75 -11.33 15.49
N ALA A 81 10.95 -10.75 14.59
CA ALA A 81 11.31 -9.53 13.88
C ALA A 81 11.61 -8.37 14.86
N TYR A 82 10.82 -8.23 15.93
CA TYR A 82 11.06 -7.26 17.00
C TYR A 82 12.40 -7.49 17.71
N LYS A 83 12.68 -8.73 18.12
CA LYS A 83 13.97 -9.09 18.77
C LYS A 83 15.18 -8.81 17.87
N ARG A 84 15.01 -8.90 16.55
CA ARG A 84 16.06 -8.67 15.54
C ARG A 84 16.16 -7.21 15.10
N GLY A 85 15.29 -6.32 15.58
CA GLY A 85 15.26 -4.92 15.16
C GLY A 85 14.75 -4.68 13.74
N ILE A 86 14.02 -5.63 13.15
CA ILE A 86 13.42 -5.53 11.81
C ILE A 86 12.09 -4.80 11.92
N HIS A 87 11.85 -3.73 11.13
CA HIS A 87 10.61 -2.95 11.22
C HIS A 87 9.35 -3.74 10.90
N ARG A 88 8.22 -3.32 11.49
CA ARG A 88 6.96 -4.08 11.48
C ARG A 88 5.78 -3.17 11.15
N THR A 89 5.10 -3.42 10.03
CA THR A 89 3.73 -2.94 9.77
C THR A 89 2.76 -4.12 9.81
N VAL A 90 1.49 -3.89 10.11
CA VAL A 90 0.48 -4.94 10.22
C VAL A 90 -0.84 -4.43 9.65
N HIS A 91 -1.43 -5.13 8.67
CA HIS A 91 -2.82 -4.88 8.31
C HIS A 91 -3.74 -5.30 9.47
N ALA A 92 -4.44 -4.33 10.07
CA ALA A 92 -5.32 -4.55 11.21
C ALA A 92 -6.47 -3.54 11.22
N GLY A 93 -7.66 -3.97 11.65
CA GLY A 93 -8.77 -3.04 11.82
C GLY A 93 -9.40 -2.56 10.50
N GLU A 94 -9.17 -3.26 9.40
CA GLU A 94 -9.93 -3.14 8.14
C GLU A 94 -11.18 -4.03 8.21
N SER A 95 -10.97 -5.36 8.12
CA SER A 95 -12.01 -6.40 8.24
C SER A 95 -12.15 -6.97 9.65
N GLY A 96 -11.12 -6.85 10.49
CA GLY A 96 -11.15 -7.21 11.91
C GLY A 96 -11.49 -6.03 12.83
N GLY A 97 -11.85 -6.32 14.09
CA GLY A 97 -12.23 -5.31 15.09
C GLY A 97 -11.05 -4.54 15.71
N ALA A 98 -11.33 -3.57 16.59
CA ALA A 98 -10.29 -2.82 17.29
C ALA A 98 -9.34 -3.69 18.14
N LYS A 99 -9.80 -4.86 18.61
CA LYS A 99 -8.96 -5.84 19.32
C LYS A 99 -7.81 -6.35 18.46
N GLU A 100 -8.00 -6.47 17.15
CA GLU A 100 -6.96 -6.88 16.22
C GLU A 100 -5.85 -5.82 16.14
N VAL A 101 -6.22 -4.54 16.08
CA VAL A 101 -5.26 -3.42 16.14
C VAL A 101 -4.49 -3.42 17.45
N VAL A 102 -5.18 -3.64 18.58
CA VAL A 102 -4.52 -3.75 19.89
C VAL A 102 -3.52 -4.90 19.89
N LYS A 103 -3.89 -6.08 19.38
CA LYS A 103 -3.01 -7.25 19.28
C LYS A 103 -1.79 -6.97 18.39
N ALA A 104 -1.98 -6.31 17.26
CA ALA A 104 -0.88 -5.90 16.37
C ALA A 104 0.13 -5.01 17.11
N ILE A 105 -0.33 -4.09 17.94
CA ILE A 105 0.52 -3.20 18.72
C ILE A 105 1.19 -3.94 19.89
N THR A 106 0.43 -4.72 20.68
CA THR A 106 0.92 -5.30 21.93
C THR A 106 1.72 -6.57 21.73
N ASP A 107 1.24 -7.47 20.88
CA ASP A 107 1.77 -8.84 20.76
C ASP A 107 2.74 -8.98 19.59
N MET A 108 2.51 -8.19 18.53
CA MET A 108 3.32 -8.19 17.30
C MET A 108 4.27 -6.98 17.22
N HIS A 109 4.22 -6.08 18.20
CA HIS A 109 5.08 -4.89 18.30
C HIS A 109 5.08 -4.03 17.03
N ALA A 110 3.93 -3.91 16.37
CA ALA A 110 3.77 -3.11 15.17
C ALA A 110 4.17 -1.65 15.43
N GLU A 111 4.85 -1.04 14.46
CA GLU A 111 5.20 0.39 14.46
C GLU A 111 4.24 1.17 13.55
N ARG A 112 3.57 0.46 12.65
CA ARG A 112 2.59 0.99 11.71
C ARG A 112 1.42 0.02 11.58
N ILE A 113 0.24 0.55 11.38
CA ILE A 113 -1.01 -0.19 11.20
C ILE A 113 -1.57 0.15 9.82
N GLY A 114 -1.63 -0.87 8.96
CA GLY A 114 -2.38 -0.84 7.71
C GLY A 114 -3.87 -0.69 8.02
N HIS A 115 -4.50 0.36 7.47
CA HIS A 115 -5.90 0.74 7.68
C HIS A 115 -6.22 1.29 9.07
N GLY A 116 -6.47 0.42 10.05
CA GLY A 116 -6.81 0.79 11.43
C GLY A 116 -8.19 1.45 11.64
N TYR A 117 -9.09 1.47 10.66
CA TYR A 117 -10.35 2.22 10.74
C TYR A 117 -11.24 1.85 11.93
N ARG A 118 -11.29 0.57 12.30
CA ARG A 118 -12.17 0.13 13.39
C ARG A 118 -11.68 0.56 14.77
N VAL A 119 -10.39 0.85 14.96
CA VAL A 119 -9.90 1.40 16.24
C VAL A 119 -10.37 2.84 16.45
N MET A 120 -10.57 3.60 15.37
CA MET A 120 -11.08 4.98 15.44
C MET A 120 -12.52 5.07 15.96
N ARG A 121 -13.27 3.96 15.91
CA ARG A 121 -14.62 3.85 16.49
C ARG A 121 -14.59 3.60 18.01
N GLU A 122 -13.41 3.36 18.58
CA GLU A 122 -13.19 3.09 20.00
C GLU A 122 -12.36 4.24 20.62
N PRO A 123 -13.01 5.32 21.11
CA PRO A 123 -12.31 6.57 21.46
C PRO A 123 -11.19 6.38 22.47
N TYR A 124 -11.38 5.50 23.45
CA TYR A 124 -10.36 5.20 24.45
C TYR A 124 -9.12 4.51 23.84
N LEU A 125 -9.32 3.52 22.96
CA LEU A 125 -8.21 2.80 22.33
C LEU A 125 -7.48 3.67 21.32
N TYR A 126 -8.22 4.42 20.50
CA TYR A 126 -7.64 5.36 19.54
C TYR A 126 -6.80 6.42 20.25
N LYS A 127 -7.35 7.02 21.32
CA LYS A 127 -6.60 7.98 22.13
C LYS A 127 -5.34 7.35 22.71
N LYS A 128 -5.47 6.22 23.41
CA LYS A 128 -4.36 5.55 24.09
C LYS A 128 -3.19 5.23 23.15
N TYR A 129 -3.46 4.70 21.96
CA TYR A 129 -2.43 4.13 21.08
C TYR A 129 -1.96 5.04 19.94
N PHE A 130 -2.72 6.07 19.58
CA PHE A 130 -2.41 6.93 18.43
C PHE A 130 -2.36 8.42 18.76
N LEU A 131 -3.04 8.88 19.83
CA LEU A 131 -3.03 10.28 20.24
C LEU A 131 -2.06 10.52 21.41
N ASP A 132 -2.09 9.66 22.42
CA ASP A 132 -1.22 9.76 23.59
C ASP A 132 0.15 9.11 23.32
N ASP A 133 0.22 8.18 22.36
CA ASP A 133 1.45 7.50 21.92
C ASP A 133 1.69 7.76 20.42
N HIS A 134 2.62 8.67 20.12
CA HIS A 134 2.91 9.09 18.74
C HIS A 134 3.85 8.15 17.98
N ARG A 135 4.16 6.96 18.53
CA ARG A 135 5.09 6.02 17.91
C ARG A 135 4.42 5.12 16.87
N ILE A 136 3.09 5.03 16.88
CA ILE A 136 2.34 4.16 15.98
C ILE A 136 1.76 4.96 14.82
N HIS A 137 2.03 4.48 13.60
CA HIS A 137 1.54 5.08 12.37
C HIS A 137 0.23 4.46 11.87
N LEU A 138 -0.63 5.24 11.23
CA LEU A 138 -1.81 4.74 10.50
C LEU A 138 -1.65 4.93 8.99
N GLU A 139 -1.62 3.81 8.27
CA GLU A 139 -1.53 3.76 6.80
C GLU A 139 -2.96 3.66 6.24
N ALA A 140 -3.59 4.81 6.05
CA ALA A 140 -4.98 4.89 5.65
C ALA A 140 -5.15 4.73 4.13
N CYS A 141 -6.09 3.90 3.69
CA CYS A 141 -6.48 3.68 2.29
C CYS A 141 -7.98 3.99 2.03
N PRO A 142 -8.51 5.23 2.11
CA PRO A 142 -9.96 5.49 2.25
C PRO A 142 -10.87 4.91 1.17
N TYR A 143 -10.45 4.91 -0.09
CA TYR A 143 -11.23 4.27 -1.17
C TYR A 143 -11.30 2.75 -1.00
N SER A 144 -10.20 2.13 -0.58
CA SER A 144 -10.13 0.69 -0.34
C SER A 144 -11.13 0.29 0.69
N SER A 145 -11.18 1.01 1.81
CA SER A 145 -12.11 0.70 2.87
C SER A 145 -13.57 0.74 2.45
N ILE A 146 -13.92 1.59 1.51
CA ILE A 146 -15.29 1.62 1.00
C ILE A 146 -15.54 0.44 0.07
N MET A 147 -14.60 0.16 -0.84
CA MET A 147 -14.72 -0.93 -1.81
C MET A 147 -14.69 -2.31 -1.15
N THR A 148 -13.93 -2.49 -0.08
CA THR A 148 -13.86 -3.72 0.73
C THR A 148 -15.00 -3.80 1.75
N GLY A 149 -15.80 -2.75 1.91
CA GLY A 149 -16.89 -2.67 2.88
C GLY A 149 -16.44 -2.48 4.33
N ALA A 150 -15.15 -2.22 4.58
CA ALA A 150 -14.61 -1.89 5.91
C ALA A 150 -15.20 -0.59 6.50
N VAL A 151 -15.51 0.38 5.64
CA VAL A 151 -16.19 1.64 5.98
C VAL A 151 -17.40 1.80 5.07
N GLU A 152 -18.50 2.33 5.63
CA GLU A 152 -19.72 2.61 4.87
C GLU A 152 -19.47 3.61 3.73
N LEU A 153 -20.29 3.55 2.67
CA LEU A 153 -20.31 4.50 1.54
C LEU A 153 -20.84 5.88 1.98
N ASN A 154 -20.21 6.49 2.98
CA ASN A 154 -20.52 7.83 3.47
C ASN A 154 -19.22 8.54 3.84
N TRP A 155 -18.68 9.26 2.86
CA TRP A 155 -17.42 10.00 2.99
C TRP A 155 -17.37 11.00 4.14
N LYS A 156 -18.49 11.69 4.43
CA LYS A 156 -18.57 12.66 5.54
C LYS A 156 -18.41 12.00 6.90
N LYS A 157 -18.70 10.71 7.01
CA LYS A 157 -18.52 9.90 8.22
C LYS A 157 -17.26 9.03 8.15
N HIS A 158 -16.45 9.15 7.10
CA HIS A 158 -15.25 8.34 6.96
C HIS A 158 -14.30 8.64 8.14
N PRO A 159 -13.75 7.62 8.83
CA PRO A 159 -12.91 7.85 10.02
C PRO A 159 -11.72 8.79 9.79
N ILE A 160 -11.16 8.76 8.57
CA ILE A 160 -10.10 9.68 8.14
C ILE A 160 -10.58 11.12 7.93
N ALA A 161 -11.81 11.35 7.47
CA ALA A 161 -12.35 12.70 7.35
C ALA A 161 -12.48 13.37 8.73
N THR A 162 -12.94 12.62 9.74
CA THR A 162 -12.99 13.07 11.14
C THR A 162 -11.60 13.33 11.69
N SER A 163 -10.61 12.50 11.33
CA SER A 163 -9.23 12.69 11.75
C SER A 163 -8.64 13.97 11.12
N VAL A 164 -8.63 14.07 9.79
CA VAL A 164 -8.01 15.20 9.06
C VAL A 164 -8.65 16.56 9.38
N SER A 165 -9.94 16.60 9.75
CA SER A 165 -10.66 17.84 10.10
C SER A 165 -10.44 18.34 11.54
N SER A 166 -9.86 17.54 12.43
CA SER A 166 -9.64 17.96 13.82
C SER A 166 -8.46 18.93 13.96
N GLU A 167 -8.56 19.89 14.89
CA GLU A 167 -7.55 20.95 15.15
C GLU A 167 -6.18 20.41 15.61
N CYS A 168 -6.08 19.13 15.92
CA CYS A 168 -4.83 18.45 16.24
C CYS A 168 -4.02 18.18 14.96
N GLY A 169 -3.25 19.17 14.53
CA GLY A 169 -2.18 18.98 13.56
C GLY A 169 -1.27 17.81 13.96
N HIS A 170 -1.15 16.82 13.06
CA HIS A 170 -0.38 15.58 13.17
C HIS A 170 -1.02 14.44 13.99
N LEU A 171 -2.09 13.88 13.46
CA LEU A 171 -2.78 12.66 13.95
C LEU A 171 -2.06 11.33 13.69
N GLY A 172 -0.73 11.32 13.56
CA GLY A 172 0.00 10.09 13.27
C GLY A 172 -0.37 9.46 11.91
N VAL A 173 -0.92 10.24 10.97
CA VAL A 173 -1.16 9.88 9.56
C VAL A 173 -0.14 10.65 8.70
N VAL A 174 0.75 9.94 7.99
CA VAL A 174 1.87 10.46 7.19
C VAL A 174 1.64 10.14 5.71
N GLY A 175 0.68 9.27 5.44
CA GLY A 175 0.25 8.86 4.11
C GLY A 175 -1.26 8.63 4.07
N VAL A 176 -1.90 9.08 3.00
CA VAL A 176 -3.25 8.65 2.61
C VAL A 176 -3.14 7.97 1.26
N ASP A 177 -3.74 6.80 1.13
CA ASP A 177 -3.76 5.98 -0.06
C ASP A 177 -5.20 5.79 -0.58
N VAL A 178 -5.41 5.49 -1.85
CA VAL A 178 -6.71 5.09 -2.41
C VAL A 178 -6.45 3.78 -3.11
N ALA A 179 -6.94 2.64 -2.62
CA ALA A 179 -6.85 1.36 -3.33
C ALA A 179 -8.24 0.85 -3.74
N GLY A 180 -8.37 0.15 -4.86
CA GLY A 180 -9.65 -0.40 -5.32
C GLY A 180 -10.15 0.14 -6.68
N CYS A 181 -11.07 -0.60 -7.30
CA CYS A 181 -11.61 -0.28 -8.63
C CYS A 181 -12.69 0.81 -8.58
N ALA A 182 -12.52 1.89 -9.33
CA ALA A 182 -13.62 2.75 -9.76
C ALA A 182 -14.55 1.96 -10.70
N HIS A 183 -15.48 1.21 -10.14
CA HIS A 183 -16.56 0.59 -10.91
C HIS A 183 -17.59 1.65 -11.29
N GLY A 184 -17.39 2.26 -12.46
CA GLY A 184 -18.33 3.19 -13.07
C GLY A 184 -17.82 3.70 -14.42
N ALA A 185 -18.72 3.94 -15.35
CA ALA A 185 -18.40 4.36 -16.72
C ALA A 185 -17.73 5.75 -16.83
N ASP A 186 -17.59 6.49 -15.72
CA ASP A 186 -17.31 7.92 -15.74
C ASP A 186 -15.90 8.33 -15.32
N GLU A 187 -15.01 7.39 -14.93
CA GLU A 187 -13.60 7.68 -14.57
C GLU A 187 -13.49 8.88 -13.59
N GLN A 188 -14.37 8.93 -12.58
CA GLN A 188 -14.50 10.06 -11.65
C GLN A 188 -14.34 9.56 -10.21
N TYR A 189 -13.40 10.19 -9.49
CA TYR A 189 -13.35 10.11 -8.04
C TYR A 189 -14.54 10.86 -7.46
N GLU A 190 -15.11 10.30 -6.39
CA GLU A 190 -16.15 10.98 -5.62
C GLU A 190 -15.61 12.35 -5.13
N PRO A 191 -16.35 13.47 -5.29
CA PRO A 191 -15.87 14.81 -4.94
C PRO A 191 -15.36 14.93 -3.51
N GLU A 192 -15.95 14.20 -2.56
CA GLU A 192 -15.52 14.17 -1.17
C GLU A 192 -14.13 13.54 -0.99
N VAL A 193 -13.77 12.53 -1.80
CA VAL A 193 -12.44 11.91 -1.80
C VAL A 193 -11.40 12.91 -2.30
N VAL A 194 -11.72 13.59 -3.40
CA VAL A 194 -10.86 14.62 -3.97
C VAL A 194 -10.61 15.71 -2.95
N HIS A 195 -11.67 16.18 -2.28
CA HIS A 195 -11.55 17.20 -1.23
C HIS A 195 -10.66 16.76 -0.07
N MET A 196 -10.79 15.51 0.40
CA MET A 196 -9.95 14.98 1.47
C MET A 196 -8.46 14.96 1.07
N PHE A 197 -8.15 14.54 -0.15
CA PHE A 197 -6.77 14.54 -0.66
C PHE A 197 -6.19 15.95 -0.80
N GLN A 198 -7.00 16.92 -1.21
CA GLN A 198 -6.60 18.33 -1.22
C GLN A 198 -6.32 18.86 0.20
N GLU A 199 -7.09 18.41 1.20
CA GLU A 199 -6.91 18.77 2.60
C GLU A 199 -5.65 18.10 3.19
N ALA A 200 -5.35 16.87 2.78
CA ALA A 200 -4.09 16.18 3.07
C ALA A 200 -2.89 16.92 2.45
N TYR A 201 -3.02 17.39 1.20
CA TYR A 201 -2.00 18.21 0.52
C TYR A 201 -1.68 19.49 1.29
N LYS A 202 -2.69 20.25 1.72
CA LYS A 202 -2.49 21.48 2.52
C LYS A 202 -1.78 21.23 3.86
N ARG A 203 -1.92 20.02 4.43
CA ARG A 203 -1.29 19.62 5.70
C ARG A 203 0.07 18.94 5.52
N GLY A 204 0.57 18.79 4.29
CA GLY A 204 1.84 18.11 4.01
C GLY A 204 1.81 16.59 4.24
N ILE A 205 0.63 15.96 4.25
CA ILE A 205 0.47 14.51 4.40
C ILE A 205 0.62 13.88 3.02
N HIS A 206 1.56 12.94 2.82
CA HIS A 206 1.82 12.32 1.51
C HIS A 206 0.63 11.53 0.98
N ARG A 207 0.51 11.42 -0.36
CA ARG A 207 -0.68 10.89 -1.02
C ARG A 207 -0.27 9.87 -2.08
N THR A 208 -0.74 8.64 -1.90
CA THR A 208 -0.73 7.60 -2.93
C THR A 208 -2.16 7.45 -3.47
N VAL A 209 -2.33 7.19 -4.76
CA VAL A 209 -3.65 6.90 -5.35
C VAL A 209 -3.50 5.76 -6.34
N HIS A 210 -4.11 4.61 -6.07
CA HIS A 210 -4.31 3.58 -7.08
C HIS A 210 -5.27 4.10 -8.14
N ALA A 211 -4.76 4.19 -9.36
CA ALA A 211 -5.47 4.74 -10.51
C ALA A 211 -5.00 4.00 -11.76
N GLY A 212 -5.87 3.82 -12.75
CA GLY A 212 -5.48 3.17 -14.00
C GLY A 212 -5.29 1.66 -13.92
N GLU A 213 -5.78 1.01 -12.85
CA GLU A 213 -5.92 -0.45 -12.75
C GLU A 213 -7.16 -0.92 -13.55
N SER A 214 -8.31 -0.32 -13.25
CA SER A 214 -9.61 -0.59 -13.87
C SER A 214 -10.22 0.62 -14.59
N GLY A 215 -9.83 1.85 -14.25
CA GLY A 215 -10.13 3.08 -14.99
C GLY A 215 -9.08 3.41 -16.07
N GLY A 216 -9.32 4.41 -16.91
CA GLY A 216 -8.40 4.83 -17.99
C GLY A 216 -7.33 5.82 -17.57
N ALA A 217 -6.54 6.31 -18.54
CA ALA A 217 -5.47 7.29 -18.29
C ALA A 217 -5.98 8.60 -17.67
N LYS A 218 -7.24 8.99 -17.91
CA LYS A 218 -7.81 10.22 -17.34
C LYS A 218 -7.98 10.13 -15.82
N GLU A 219 -8.28 8.95 -15.30
CA GLU A 219 -8.34 8.71 -13.85
C GLU A 219 -6.97 8.99 -13.22
N VAL A 220 -5.91 8.45 -13.82
CA VAL A 220 -4.52 8.70 -13.39
C VAL A 220 -4.18 10.19 -13.44
N VAL A 221 -4.59 10.90 -14.49
CA VAL A 221 -4.36 12.35 -14.57
C VAL A 221 -5.08 13.10 -13.45
N LYS A 222 -6.34 12.78 -13.15
CA LYS A 222 -7.09 13.40 -12.06
C LYS A 222 -6.48 13.13 -10.69
N ALA A 223 -5.97 11.92 -10.45
CA ALA A 223 -5.25 11.61 -9.23
C ALA A 223 -4.04 12.54 -9.04
N ILE A 224 -3.31 12.83 -10.12
CA ILE A 224 -2.15 13.72 -10.09
C ILE A 224 -2.58 15.19 -9.93
N THR A 225 -3.57 15.65 -10.70
CA THR A 225 -3.94 17.06 -10.77
C THR A 225 -4.85 17.50 -9.65
N ASP A 226 -5.89 16.71 -9.34
CA ASP A 226 -6.99 17.13 -8.47
C ASP A 226 -6.75 16.67 -7.03
N MET A 227 -6.04 15.56 -6.86
CA MET A 227 -5.74 14.94 -5.56
C MET A 227 -4.28 15.13 -5.13
N HIS A 228 -3.45 15.75 -5.96
CA HIS A 228 -2.02 16.01 -5.69
C HIS A 228 -1.23 14.75 -5.30
N ALA A 229 -1.54 13.60 -5.90
CA ALA A 229 -0.86 12.35 -5.63
C ALA A 229 0.62 12.43 -6.03
N GLU A 230 1.53 11.99 -5.16
CA GLU A 230 2.96 11.82 -5.50
C GLU A 230 3.29 10.40 -5.96
N ARG A 231 2.37 9.46 -5.73
CA ARG A 231 2.48 8.05 -6.12
C ARG A 231 1.17 7.56 -6.71
N ILE A 232 1.25 6.87 -7.84
CA ILE A 232 0.13 6.23 -8.52
C ILE A 232 0.31 4.72 -8.43
N GLY A 233 -0.59 4.06 -7.72
CA GLY A 233 -0.63 2.60 -7.64
C GLY A 233 -1.27 1.99 -8.88
N HIS A 234 -0.73 0.87 -9.34
CA HIS A 234 -1.00 0.19 -10.60
C HIS A 234 -0.67 1.01 -11.84
N GLY A 235 -1.38 2.12 -12.09
CA GLY A 235 -1.08 3.10 -13.14
C GLY A 235 -1.06 2.58 -14.58
N TYR A 236 -1.25 1.29 -14.81
CA TYR A 236 -0.82 0.61 -16.03
C TYR A 236 -1.45 1.18 -17.30
N ARG A 237 -2.72 1.59 -17.21
CA ARG A 237 -3.48 2.06 -18.38
C ARG A 237 -3.08 3.45 -18.84
N VAL A 238 -2.33 4.24 -18.06
CA VAL A 238 -1.77 5.51 -18.54
C VAL A 238 -0.77 5.31 -19.67
N MET A 239 -0.09 4.16 -19.72
CA MET A 239 0.85 3.82 -20.80
C MET A 239 0.18 3.62 -22.16
N ARG A 240 -1.14 3.38 -22.19
CA ARG A 240 -1.90 3.35 -23.44
C ARG A 240 -2.01 4.74 -24.09
N GLU A 241 -1.69 5.80 -23.34
CA GLU A 241 -1.68 7.19 -23.77
C GLU A 241 -0.25 7.76 -23.64
N PRO A 242 0.66 7.50 -24.61
CA PRO A 242 2.08 7.79 -24.48
C PRO A 242 2.41 9.26 -24.16
N TYR A 243 1.58 10.18 -24.64
CA TYR A 243 1.73 11.61 -24.35
C TYR A 243 1.49 11.91 -22.85
N LEU A 244 0.45 11.32 -22.24
CA LEU A 244 0.14 11.52 -20.83
C LEU A 244 1.18 10.85 -19.94
N TYR A 245 1.60 9.63 -20.29
CA TYR A 245 2.66 8.94 -19.57
C TYR A 245 3.96 9.74 -19.61
N LYS A 246 4.38 10.22 -20.78
CA LYS A 246 5.55 11.08 -20.90
C LYS A 246 5.42 12.34 -20.05
N LYS A 247 4.33 13.09 -20.21
CA LYS A 247 4.12 14.36 -19.51
C LYS A 247 4.19 14.23 -18.00
N TYR A 248 3.55 13.21 -17.43
CA TYR A 248 3.35 13.11 -15.98
C TYR A 248 4.32 12.18 -15.26
N PHE A 249 5.01 11.28 -15.96
CA PHE A 249 5.92 10.31 -15.33
C PHE A 249 7.35 10.37 -15.86
N LEU A 250 7.57 10.79 -17.12
CA LEU A 250 8.93 10.91 -17.67
C LEU A 250 9.47 12.34 -17.56
N ASP A 251 8.62 13.33 -17.86
CA ASP A 251 9.01 14.75 -17.83
C ASP A 251 8.81 15.37 -16.42
N ASP A 252 7.89 14.82 -15.61
CA ASP A 252 7.65 15.22 -14.22
C ASP A 252 8.13 14.12 -13.25
N HIS A 253 9.38 14.24 -12.81
CA HIS A 253 10.04 13.26 -11.93
C HIS A 253 9.48 13.20 -10.49
N ARG A 254 8.40 13.93 -10.17
CA ARG A 254 7.80 13.94 -8.84
C ARG A 254 6.75 12.86 -8.65
N ILE A 255 6.25 12.26 -9.74
CA ILE A 255 5.15 11.29 -9.73
C ILE A 255 5.69 9.88 -9.99
N HIS A 256 5.40 8.95 -9.08
CA HIS A 256 5.88 7.57 -9.16
C HIS A 256 4.77 6.62 -9.56
N LEU A 257 5.14 5.53 -10.23
CA LEU A 257 4.23 4.43 -10.52
C LEU A 257 4.60 3.23 -9.64
N GLU A 258 3.68 2.81 -8.78
CA GLU A 258 3.78 1.61 -7.95
C GLU A 258 3.03 0.47 -8.65
N ALA A 259 3.54 -0.76 -8.58
CA ALA A 259 2.90 -1.92 -9.19
C ALA A 259 2.94 -3.11 -8.23
N CYS A 260 1.77 -3.74 -8.02
CA CYS A 260 1.64 -5.02 -7.33
C CYS A 260 1.15 -6.09 -8.32
N PRO A 261 2.06 -6.83 -8.98
CA PRO A 261 1.69 -7.68 -10.13
C PRO A 261 0.79 -8.86 -9.77
N TYR A 262 0.95 -9.43 -8.57
CA TYR A 262 0.09 -10.52 -8.10
C TYR A 262 -1.33 -10.02 -7.80
N SER A 263 -1.46 -8.86 -7.15
CA SER A 263 -2.77 -8.24 -6.91
C SER A 263 -3.50 -7.96 -8.23
N SER A 264 -2.81 -7.39 -9.22
CA SER A 264 -3.40 -7.07 -10.54
C SER A 264 -3.94 -8.29 -11.30
N ILE A 265 -3.38 -9.47 -11.03
CA ILE A 265 -3.88 -10.75 -11.55
C ILE A 265 -5.11 -11.21 -10.74
N MET A 266 -5.04 -11.14 -9.41
CA MET A 266 -6.12 -11.56 -8.51
C MET A 266 -7.37 -10.68 -8.61
N THR A 267 -7.22 -9.39 -8.92
CA THR A 267 -8.31 -8.43 -9.18
C THR A 267 -8.88 -8.55 -10.59
N GLY A 268 -8.25 -9.34 -11.48
CA GLY A 268 -8.64 -9.48 -12.88
C GLY A 268 -8.32 -8.25 -13.75
N ALA A 269 -7.54 -7.29 -13.22
CA ALA A 269 -7.14 -6.09 -13.95
C ALA A 269 -6.20 -6.39 -15.13
N VAL A 270 -5.42 -7.46 -15.01
CA VAL A 270 -4.48 -7.95 -16.02
C VAL A 270 -4.62 -9.47 -16.15
N GLU A 271 -4.56 -10.00 -17.37
CA GLU A 271 -4.58 -11.44 -17.63
C GLU A 271 -3.40 -12.15 -16.93
N LEU A 272 -3.56 -13.44 -16.59
CA LEU A 272 -2.50 -14.30 -16.04
C LEU A 272 -1.46 -14.67 -17.12
N ASN A 273 -0.86 -13.65 -17.74
CA ASN A 273 0.18 -13.77 -18.75
C ASN A 273 1.26 -12.71 -18.50
N TRP A 274 2.35 -13.13 -17.85
CA TRP A 274 3.46 -12.26 -17.48
C TRP A 274 4.08 -11.52 -18.67
N LYS A 275 4.22 -12.17 -19.83
CA LYS A 275 4.78 -11.54 -21.05
C LYS A 275 3.91 -10.41 -21.59
N LYS A 276 2.60 -10.45 -21.32
CA LYS A 276 1.64 -9.39 -21.68
C LYS A 276 1.32 -8.45 -20.52
N HIS A 277 1.88 -8.70 -19.33
CA HIS A 277 1.61 -7.89 -18.16
C HIS A 277 2.19 -6.48 -18.41
N PRO A 278 1.45 -5.39 -18.16
CA PRO A 278 1.92 -4.03 -18.44
C PRO A 278 3.24 -3.64 -17.76
N ILE A 279 3.59 -4.32 -16.66
CA ILE A 279 4.91 -4.20 -16.01
C ILE A 279 6.07 -4.56 -16.95
N ALA A 280 5.85 -5.46 -17.92
CA ALA A 280 6.82 -5.76 -18.97
C ALA A 280 7.10 -4.52 -19.82
N THR A 281 6.07 -3.76 -20.21
CA THR A 281 6.23 -2.52 -20.96
C THR A 281 6.95 -1.43 -20.14
N VAL A 282 6.64 -1.31 -18.85
CA VAL A 282 7.38 -0.39 -17.94
C VAL A 282 8.86 -0.76 -17.91
N CYS A 283 9.15 -2.05 -17.75
CA CYS A 283 10.49 -2.56 -17.75
C CYS A 283 11.21 -2.32 -19.09
N ASP A 284 10.56 -2.52 -20.24
CA ASP A 284 11.13 -2.22 -21.55
C ASP A 284 11.48 -0.72 -21.72
N ILE A 285 10.55 0.17 -21.35
CA ILE A 285 10.74 1.63 -21.44
C ILE A 285 11.87 2.10 -20.52
N ALA A 286 11.97 1.53 -19.32
CA ALA A 286 13.00 1.85 -18.34
C ALA A 286 14.31 1.04 -18.53
N GLY A 287 14.49 0.34 -19.66
CA GLY A 287 15.72 -0.40 -19.95
C GLY A 287 16.03 -1.55 -18.98
N ILE A 288 14.99 -2.10 -18.35
CA ILE A 288 15.05 -3.18 -17.36
C ILE A 288 15.08 -4.54 -18.07
N SER A 289 16.15 -5.31 -17.86
CA SER A 289 16.24 -6.71 -18.32
C SER A 289 15.23 -7.63 -17.59
N HIS A 290 14.39 -8.31 -18.36
CA HIS A 290 13.32 -9.19 -17.88
C HIS A 290 13.81 -10.58 -17.47
N THR A 291 14.21 -10.76 -16.21
CA THR A 291 14.46 -12.11 -15.66
C THR A 291 13.18 -12.80 -15.16
N LEU A 292 12.11 -12.06 -14.87
CA LEU A 292 10.82 -12.58 -14.38
C LEU A 292 9.87 -13.05 -15.50
N LEU A 293 10.11 -12.66 -16.76
CA LEU A 293 9.24 -12.98 -17.92
C LEU A 293 9.70 -14.21 -18.72
N ASN A 294 10.84 -14.80 -18.35
CA ASN A 294 11.54 -15.84 -19.10
C ASN A 294 11.34 -17.26 -18.56
N ASN A 295 10.43 -17.48 -17.61
CA ASN A 295 10.09 -18.84 -17.21
C ASN A 295 9.02 -19.38 -18.17
N GLU A 296 9.47 -20.13 -19.17
CA GLU A 296 8.72 -21.27 -19.69
C GLU A 296 8.48 -22.31 -18.59
#